data_AF-A0A523S2B1-F1
#
_entry.id   AF-A0A523S2B1-F1
#
_cell.length_a   1.000
_cell.length_b   1.000
_cell.length_c   1.000
_cell.angle_alpha   90.00
_cell.angle_beta   90.00
_cell.angle_gamma   90.00
#
_symmetry.space_group_name_H-M   'P 1'
#
loop_
_entity.id
_entity.type
_entity.pdbx_description
1 polymer ?
#
loop_
_entity_poly.entity_id
_entity_poly.type
_entity_poly.pdbx_seq_one_letter_code
_entity_poly.pdbx_strand_id
1 'polypeptide(L)'
;MGVKAPSVTSALKRLQDLGMARYQPYRSVTLTKKGQKIGEHLERVHNILKDFFMFIGIEEEIASIDACEIEHIAHPETIDRVTKFVEFIQTAPKKPKWLNHFEEFAATGDRPEDCNC
;
A
#
# COMPACT_ATOMS: atom_id res chain seq x y z
N MET A 1 -15.40 -10.83 -17.66
CA MET A 1 -14.31 -10.40 -18.57
C MET A 1 -13.19 -11.43 -18.46
N GLY A 2 -12.92 -12.19 -19.52
CA GLY A 2 -11.92 -13.28 -19.52
C GLY A 2 -10.62 -12.83 -20.15
N VAL A 3 -9.71 -12.26 -19.34
CA VAL A 3 -8.33 -12.01 -19.77
C VAL A 3 -7.52 -13.24 -19.36
N LYS A 4 -6.97 -13.98 -20.33
CA LYS A 4 -6.07 -15.10 -20.02
C LYS A 4 -4.92 -14.55 -19.17
N ALA A 5 -4.78 -15.03 -17.94
CA ALA A 5 -3.66 -14.67 -17.08
C ALA A 5 -2.35 -14.89 -17.86
N PRO A 6 -1.44 -13.90 -17.94
CA PRO A 6 -0.14 -14.12 -18.54
C PRO A 6 0.52 -15.29 -17.81
N SER A 7 1.04 -16.27 -18.56
CA SER A 7 1.76 -17.37 -17.93
C SER A 7 2.93 -16.81 -17.12
N VAL A 8 3.27 -17.45 -16.00
CA VAL A 8 4.41 -17.04 -15.16
C VAL A 8 5.66 -16.81 -16.03
N THR A 9 5.87 -17.67 -17.03
CA THR A 9 6.95 -17.54 -18.02
C THR A 9 6.91 -16.26 -18.85
N SER A 10 5.74 -15.79 -19.30
CA SER A 10 5.64 -14.55 -20.07
C SER A 10 5.87 -13.31 -19.21
N ALA A 11 5.39 -13.31 -17.96
CA ALA A 11 5.68 -12.27 -16.98
C ALA A 11 7.19 -12.20 -16.66
N LEU A 12 7.84 -13.34 -16.43
CA LEU A 12 9.28 -13.43 -16.17
C LEU A 12 10.13 -12.95 -17.35
N LYS A 13 9.75 -13.30 -18.58
CA LYS A 13 10.40 -12.78 -19.78
C LYS A 13 10.29 -11.26 -19.86
N ARG A 14 9.10 -10.70 -19.62
CA ARG A 14 8.91 -9.25 -19.61
C ARG A 14 9.74 -8.54 -18.54
N LEU A 15 9.83 -9.11 -17.33
CA LEU A 15 10.71 -8.59 -16.28
C LEU A 15 12.19 -8.66 -16.67
N GLN A 16 12.60 -9.71 -17.40
CA GLN A 16 13.95 -9.79 -17.95
C GLN A 16 14.20 -8.73 -19.02
N ASP A 17 13.27 -8.52 -19.95
CA ASP A 17 13.38 -7.51 -21.01
C ASP A 17 13.45 -6.08 -20.43
N LEU A 18 12.79 -5.84 -19.29
CA LEU A 18 12.86 -4.57 -18.54
C LEU A 18 14.14 -4.44 -17.67
N GLY A 19 14.99 -5.47 -17.66
CA GLY A 19 16.22 -5.55 -16.86
C GLY A 19 15.97 -5.68 -15.36
N MET A 20 14.78 -6.13 -14.96
CA MET A 20 14.34 -6.25 -13.57
C MET A 20 14.59 -7.64 -12.98
N ALA A 21 14.62 -8.69 -13.80
CA ALA A 21 14.90 -10.05 -13.38
C ALA A 21 15.92 -10.74 -14.29
N ARG A 22 16.65 -11.72 -13.75
CA ARG A 22 17.41 -12.70 -14.51
C ARG A 22 16.61 -14.00 -14.52
N TYR A 23 16.11 -14.38 -15.69
CA TYR A 23 15.39 -15.62 -15.88
C TYR A 23 16.20 -16.56 -16.78
N GLN A 24 16.31 -17.82 -16.37
CA GLN A 24 16.84 -18.91 -17.19
C GLN A 24 15.86 -20.08 -17.07
N PRO A 25 15.43 -20.69 -18.18
CA PRO A 25 14.58 -21.87 -18.13
C PRO A 25 15.19 -22.94 -17.22
N TYR A 26 14.36 -23.55 -16.37
CA TYR A 26 14.76 -24.60 -15.41
C TYR A 26 15.73 -24.16 -14.30
N ARG A 27 15.91 -22.85 -14.08
CA ARG A 27 16.72 -22.29 -12.98
C ARG A 27 15.90 -21.31 -12.15
N SER A 28 16.41 -20.98 -10.97
CA SER A 28 15.80 -19.97 -10.10
C SER A 28 15.79 -18.60 -10.77
N VAL A 29 14.70 -17.86 -10.58
CA VAL A 29 14.58 -16.45 -10.96
C VAL A 29 15.29 -15.62 -9.91
N THR A 30 16.08 -14.63 -10.31
CA THR A 30 16.70 -13.68 -9.37
C THR A 30 16.42 -12.26 -9.82
N LEU A 31 15.99 -11.39 -8.90
CA LEU A 31 15.84 -9.96 -9.19
C LEU A 31 17.20 -9.32 -9.44
N THR A 32 17.27 -8.40 -10.38
CA THR A 32 18.42 -7.50 -10.49
C THR A 32 18.33 -6.45 -9.38
N LYS A 33 19.42 -5.70 -9.13
CA LYS A 33 19.37 -4.55 -8.22
C LYS A 33 18.26 -3.55 -8.56
N LYS A 34 17.95 -3.39 -9.85
CA LYS A 34 16.84 -2.53 -10.33
C LYS A 34 15.49 -3.12 -9.94
N GLY A 35 15.27 -4.42 -10.21
CA GLY A 35 14.03 -5.10 -9.83
C GLY A 35 13.81 -5.12 -8.33
N GLN A 36 14.87 -5.34 -7.55
CA GLN A 36 14.81 -5.31 -6.09
C GLN A 36 14.38 -3.93 -5.56
N LYS A 37 15.02 -2.85 -6.03
CA LYS A 37 14.63 -1.48 -5.62
C LYS A 37 13.16 -1.15 -5.91
N ILE A 38 12.65 -1.60 -7.05
CA ILE A 38 11.24 -1.38 -7.42
C ILE A 38 10.32 -2.22 -6.55
N GLY A 39 10.68 -3.49 -6.29
CA GLY A 39 9.93 -4.37 -5.39
C GLY A 39 9.86 -3.81 -3.96
N GLU A 40 11.00 -3.41 -3.40
CA GLU A 40 11.08 -2.76 -2.08
C GLU A 40 10.25 -1.47 -2.02
N HIS A 41 10.24 -0.69 -3.10
CA HIS A 41 9.40 0.50 -3.18
C HIS A 41 7.91 0.16 -3.17
N LEU A 42 7.46 -0.80 -3.98
CA LEU A 42 6.06 -1.22 -4.04
C LEU A 42 5.60 -1.79 -2.70
N GLU A 43 6.38 -2.68 -2.09
CA GLU A 43 6.09 -3.23 -0.75
C GLU A 43 5.99 -2.13 0.31
N ARG A 44 6.86 -1.12 0.26
CA ARG A 44 6.76 0.03 1.16
C ARG A 44 5.47 0.81 0.96
N VAL A 45 5.09 1.06 -0.31
CA VAL A 45 3.86 1.79 -0.63
C VAL A 45 2.62 1.01 -0.21
N HIS A 46 2.61 -0.31 -0.45
CA HIS A 46 1.59 -1.23 0.02
C HIS A 46 1.32 -1.06 1.51
N ASN A 47 2.38 -1.19 2.31
CA ASN A 47 2.28 -1.16 3.76
C ASN A 47 1.81 0.20 4.27
N ILE A 48 2.29 1.31 3.67
CA ILE A 48 1.83 2.66 4.02
C ILE A 48 0.34 2.86 3.71
N LEU A 49 -0.13 2.42 2.55
CA LEU A 49 -1.54 2.54 2.18
C LEU A 49 -2.42 1.66 3.08
N LYS A 50 -1.98 0.43 3.35
CA LYS A 50 -2.66 -0.49 4.27
C LYS A 50 -2.79 0.12 5.67
N ASP A 51 -1.69 0.62 6.24
CA ASP A 51 -1.68 1.29 7.55
C ASP A 51 -2.63 2.49 7.57
N PHE A 52 -2.61 3.31 6.51
CA PHE A 52 -3.52 4.44 6.37
C PHE A 52 -4.99 4.01 6.39
N PHE A 53 -5.35 2.98 5.62
CA PHE A 53 -6.71 2.47 5.57
C PHE A 53 -7.17 1.88 6.91
N MET A 54 -6.27 1.17 7.60
CA MET A 54 -6.55 0.67 8.94
C MET A 54 -6.74 1.81 9.95
N PHE A 55 -6.00 2.93 9.83
CA PHE A 55 -6.19 4.08 10.72
C PHE A 55 -7.55 4.77 10.54
N ILE A 56 -8.15 4.70 9.35
CA ILE A 56 -9.51 5.22 9.12
C ILE A 56 -10.59 4.16 9.36
N GLY A 57 -10.25 3.01 9.94
CA GLY A 57 -11.19 1.99 10.39
C GLY A 57 -11.56 0.94 9.35
N ILE A 58 -10.82 0.81 8.26
CA ILE A 58 -11.01 -0.27 7.28
C ILE A 58 -10.39 -1.57 7.83
N GLU A 59 -11.11 -2.68 7.66
CA GLU A 59 -10.63 -4.01 8.05
C GLU A 59 -9.32 -4.36 7.32
N GLU A 60 -8.41 -5.08 7.98
CA GLU A 60 -7.10 -5.42 7.44
C GLU A 60 -7.15 -6.12 6.06
N GLU A 61 -8.10 -7.05 5.86
CA GLU A 61 -8.25 -7.77 4.60
C GLU A 61 -8.61 -6.82 3.45
N ILE A 62 -9.60 -5.94 3.67
CA ILE A 62 -10.03 -4.95 2.69
C ILE A 62 -8.91 -3.92 2.45
N ALA A 63 -8.28 -3.43 3.52
CA ALA A 63 -7.17 -2.49 3.44
C ALA A 63 -5.99 -3.04 2.62
N SER A 64 -5.69 -4.34 2.76
CA SER A 64 -4.64 -5.01 1.99
C SER A 64 -5.00 -5.14 0.52
N ILE A 65 -6.25 -5.47 0.19
CA ILE A 65 -6.74 -5.56 -1.19
C ILE A 65 -6.66 -4.18 -1.86
N ASP A 66 -7.21 -3.15 -1.22
CA ASP A 66 -7.23 -1.79 -1.75
C ASP A 66 -5.82 -1.21 -1.91
N ALA A 67 -4.93 -1.46 -0.95
CA ALA A 67 -3.52 -1.05 -1.04
C ALA A 67 -2.82 -1.67 -2.26
N CYS A 68 -3.05 -2.95 -2.53
CA CYS A 68 -2.50 -3.68 -3.68
C CYS A 68 -2.99 -3.09 -5.02
N GLU A 69 -4.24 -2.68 -5.11
CA GLU A 69 -4.77 -2.06 -6.33
C GLU A 69 -4.22 -0.64 -6.52
N ILE A 70 -4.14 0.14 -5.43
CA ILE A 70 -3.79 1.56 -5.48
C ILE A 70 -2.28 1.79 -5.64
N GLU A 71 -1.42 0.95 -5.06
CA GLU A 71 0.04 1.14 -5.08
C GLU A 71 0.63 1.26 -6.50
N HIS A 72 -0.01 0.63 -7.49
CA HIS A 72 0.46 0.62 -8.88
C HIS A 72 0.01 1.83 -9.71
N ILE A 73 -1.01 2.56 -9.25
CA ILE A 73 -1.63 3.67 -10.00
C ILE A 73 -1.54 5.02 -9.30
N ALA A 74 -1.24 5.03 -7.99
CA ALA A 74 -1.17 6.25 -7.20
C ALA A 74 -0.04 7.18 -7.67
N HIS A 75 -0.35 8.48 -7.71
CA HIS A 75 0.64 9.49 -8.02
C HIS A 75 1.70 9.57 -6.90
N PRO A 76 3.00 9.77 -7.20
CA PRO A 76 4.05 9.84 -6.18
C PRO A 76 3.79 10.89 -5.10
N GLU A 77 3.14 12.01 -5.44
CA GLU A 77 2.76 13.05 -4.48
C GLU A 77 1.71 12.55 -3.46
N THR A 78 0.75 11.74 -3.91
CA THR A 78 -0.24 11.12 -3.02
C THR A 78 0.45 10.20 -2.03
N ILE A 79 1.35 9.34 -2.52
CA ILE A 79 2.12 8.43 -1.68
C ILE A 79 2.97 9.18 -0.67
N ASP A 80 3.67 10.25 -1.07
CA ASP A 80 4.48 11.06 -0.15
C ASP A 80 3.62 11.68 0.97
N ARG A 81 2.45 12.22 0.64
CA ARG A 81 1.55 12.83 1.62
C ARG A 81 0.95 11.81 2.58
N VAL A 82 0.49 10.67 2.08
CA VAL A 82 -0.04 9.58 2.92
C VAL A 82 1.06 9.01 3.81
N THR A 83 2.27 8.80 3.27
CA THR A 83 3.43 8.33 4.05
C THR A 83 3.69 9.24 5.24
N LYS A 84 3.80 10.56 5.01
CA LYS A 84 4.03 11.53 6.09
C LYS A 84 2.93 11.55 7.13
N PHE A 85 1.68 11.34 6.70
CA PHE A 85 0.54 11.28 7.62
C PHE A 85 0.57 10.01 8.49
N VAL A 86 0.84 8.85 7.89
CA VAL A 86 1.02 7.57 8.61
C VAL A 86 2.18 7.68 9.60
N GLU A 87 3.33 8.18 9.16
CA GLU A 87 4.50 8.41 10.02
C GLU A 87 4.17 9.37 11.17
N PHE A 88 3.44 10.45 10.90
CA PHE A 88 3.00 11.40 11.94
C PHE A 88 2.12 10.73 13.00
N ILE A 89 1.19 9.84 12.60
CA ILE A 89 0.35 9.09 13.55
C ILE A 89 1.18 8.08 14.33
N GLN A 90 2.03 7.29 13.65
CA GLN A 90 2.83 6.23 14.26
C GLN A 90 3.89 6.77 15.24
N THR A 91 4.43 7.96 14.97
CA THR A 91 5.43 8.61 15.83
C THR A 91 4.81 9.48 16.92
N ALA A 92 3.48 9.66 16.93
CA ALA A 92 2.81 10.42 17.98
C ALA A 92 2.95 9.72 19.34
N PRO A 93 3.24 10.45 20.43
CA PRO A 93 3.45 9.86 21.75
C PRO A 93 2.18 9.20 22.33
N LYS A 94 1.01 9.59 21.83
CA LYS A 94 -0.29 9.02 22.15
C LYS A 94 -1.15 9.00 20.88
N LYS A 95 -2.04 8.01 20.75
CA LYS A 95 -3.04 7.98 19.68
C LYS A 95 -3.80 9.32 19.68
N PRO A 96 -3.83 10.05 18.55
CA PRO A 96 -4.54 11.31 18.48
C PRO A 96 -6.01 11.18 18.84
N LYS A 97 -6.51 12.07 19.70
CA LYS A 97 -7.91 12.06 20.17
C LYS A 97 -8.90 12.11 18.99
N TRP A 98 -8.57 12.87 17.96
CA TRP A 98 -9.40 13.02 16.76
C TRP A 98 -9.57 11.72 15.97
N LEU A 99 -8.66 10.74 16.08
CA LEU A 99 -8.87 9.42 15.46
C LEU A 99 -9.99 8.66 16.15
N ASN A 100 -10.05 8.70 17.48
CA ASN A 100 -11.15 8.09 18.22
C ASN A 100 -12.47 8.82 17.92
N HIS A 101 -12.43 10.15 17.82
CA HIS A 101 -13.61 10.92 17.41
C HIS A 101 -14.07 10.59 16.00
N PHE A 102 -13.12 10.32 15.09
CA PHE A 102 -13.43 9.89 13.74
C PHE A 102 -14.05 8.49 13.72
N GLU A 103 -13.55 7.55 14.52
CA GLU A 103 -14.14 6.21 14.69
C GLU A 103 -15.58 6.30 15.22
N GLU A 104 -15.83 7.15 16.22
CA GLU A 104 -17.19 7.42 16.74
C GLU A 104 -18.09 7.99 15.64
N PHE A 105 -17.63 9.03 14.94
CA PHE A 105 -18.37 9.65 13.83
C PHE A 105 -18.66 8.65 12.70
N ALA A 106 -17.70 7.79 12.35
CA ALA A 106 -17.89 6.78 11.32
C ALA A 106 -18.97 5.74 11.70
N ALA A 107 -19.11 5.45 12.99
CA ALA A 107 -20.11 4.51 13.51
C ALA A 107 -21.50 5.12 13.68
N THR A 108 -21.59 6.38 14.10
CA THR A 108 -22.87 7.01 14.50
C THR A 108 -23.37 8.07 13.54
N GLY A 109 -22.48 8.70 12.77
CA GLY A 109 -22.76 9.91 11.98
C GLY A 109 -22.75 11.21 12.78
N ASP A 110 -22.59 11.14 14.10
CA ASP A 110 -22.59 12.29 14.99
C ASP A 110 -21.16 12.68 15.40
N ARG A 111 -20.88 13.98 15.41
CA ARG A 111 -19.56 14.47 15.84
C ARG A 111 -19.52 14.58 17.38
N PRO A 112 -18.52 14.01 18.06
CA PRO A 112 -18.44 14.06 19.53
C PRO A 112 -18.39 15.50 20.06
N GLU A 113 -19.13 15.79 21.12
CA GLU A 113 -19.26 17.15 21.71
C GLU A 113 -17.93 17.70 22.27
N ASP A 114 -16.98 16.81 22.60
CA ASP A 114 -15.66 17.15 23.14
C ASP A 114 -14.59 17.37 22.04
N CYS A 115 -15.03 17.52 20.79
CA CYS A 115 -14.24 17.89 19.63
C CYS A 115 -14.04 19.41 19.57
N ASN A 116 -13.36 20.00 20.57
CA ASN A 116 -12.86 21.37 20.44
C ASN A 116 -11.72 21.37 19.43
N CYS A 117 -12.04 21.81 18.21
CA CYS A 117 -11.14 21.92 17.07
C CYS A 117 -10.14 23.06 17.24
#